data_AF-A0A8S3ARH0-F1
#
_entry.id   AF-A0A8S3ARH0-F1
#
_cell.length_a   1.000
_cell.length_b   1.000
_cell.length_c   1.000
_cell.angle_alpha   90.00
_cell.angle_beta   90.00
_cell.angle_gamma   90.00
#
_symmetry.space_group_name_H-M   'P 1'
#
loop_
_entity.id
_entity.type
_entity.pdbx_description
1 polymer ?
#
loop_
_entity_poly.entity_id
_entity_poly.type
_entity_poly.pdbx_seq_one_letter_code
_entity_poly.pdbx_strand_id
1 'polypeptide(L)'
;MLLKQLVHFSKKTIRFCYQSQTMSTFKSRSNIVTGNTEWVFVDDDNFDYQQELARSAFADMLHDHERNVQYEKAIVKTIQNLAKSTKKIHILDIGTGTGLLSMMAARSLNQTSNTDCSLRITACEVFQPMAKIAKKCIEKNGLSDRINVIDKRSTELDLDKDLQGDRINIIVAEVFDTELIGEGGLRTFSEA
;
A
#
# COMPACT_ATOMS: atom_id res chain seq x y z
N MET A 1 48.96 0.52 -48.37
CA MET A 1 47.63 0.21 -48.94
C MET A 1 46.92 -0.74 -47.98
N LEU A 2 46.31 -0.19 -46.94
CA LEU A 2 45.47 -0.90 -45.96
C LEU A 2 44.00 -0.84 -46.43
N LEU A 3 43.13 -1.67 -45.81
CA LEU A 3 41.67 -1.82 -45.99
C LEU A 3 41.27 -2.87 -47.05
N LYS A 4 40.34 -3.82 -46.83
CA LYS A 4 39.25 -3.98 -45.87
C LYS A 4 38.86 -5.47 -45.78
N GLN A 5 38.76 -6.05 -44.58
CA GLN A 5 37.94 -7.25 -44.34
C GLN A 5 36.49 -6.81 -44.12
N LEU A 6 35.57 -7.37 -44.90
CA LEU A 6 34.13 -7.17 -44.78
C LEU A 6 33.58 -8.16 -43.74
N VAL A 7 33.17 -7.67 -42.57
CA VAL A 7 32.40 -8.42 -41.58
C VAL A 7 30.91 -8.28 -41.92
N HIS A 8 30.25 -9.42 -42.12
CA HIS A 8 28.84 -9.53 -42.43
C HIS A 8 28.02 -9.43 -41.12
N PHE A 9 27.37 -8.28 -40.87
CA PHE A 9 26.46 -8.12 -39.73
C PHE A 9 25.03 -8.52 -40.12
N SER A 10 24.59 -9.68 -39.62
CA SER A 10 23.21 -10.15 -39.69
C SER A 10 22.32 -9.31 -38.75
N LYS A 11 21.43 -8.48 -39.31
CA LYS A 11 20.39 -7.78 -38.55
C LYS A 11 19.33 -8.78 -38.08
N LYS A 12 19.44 -9.28 -36.84
CA LYS A 12 18.30 -9.93 -36.15
C LYS A 12 17.35 -8.84 -35.67
N THR A 13 16.23 -8.68 -36.36
CA THR A 13 15.10 -7.85 -35.94
C THR A 13 14.47 -8.48 -34.70
N ILE A 14 14.70 -7.88 -33.52
CA ILE A 14 13.98 -8.22 -32.30
C ILE A 14 12.57 -7.64 -32.46
N ARG A 15 11.58 -8.50 -32.76
CA ARG A 15 10.17 -8.15 -32.60
C ARG A 15 9.87 -8.10 -31.10
N PHE A 16 9.83 -6.89 -30.54
CA PHE A 16 9.13 -6.67 -29.27
C PHE A 16 7.64 -6.90 -29.52
N CYS A 17 7.13 -8.03 -29.05
CA CYS A 17 5.70 -8.25 -28.93
C CYS A 17 5.23 -7.40 -27.75
N TYR A 18 4.74 -6.19 -28.01
CA TYR A 18 3.95 -5.46 -27.02
C TYR A 18 2.63 -6.22 -26.88
N GLN A 19 2.54 -7.07 -25.86
CA GLN A 19 1.24 -7.47 -25.34
C GLN A 19 0.57 -6.18 -24.84
N SER A 20 -0.43 -5.69 -25.57
CA SER A 20 -1.37 -4.72 -25.05
C SER A 20 -2.05 -5.37 -23.84
N GLN A 21 -1.57 -5.05 -22.64
CA GLN A 21 -2.35 -5.28 -21.44
C GLN A 21 -3.43 -4.19 -21.44
N THR A 22 -4.68 -4.58 -21.59
CA THR A 22 -5.82 -3.73 -21.24
C THR A 22 -5.64 -3.35 -19.77
N MET A 23 -5.30 -2.09 -19.49
CA MET A 23 -5.05 -1.61 -18.13
C MET A 23 -6.35 -1.09 -17.51
N SER A 24 -6.89 -1.83 -16.55
CA SER A 24 -8.04 -1.40 -15.75
C SER A 24 -7.59 -0.39 -14.69
N THR A 25 -8.33 0.71 -14.55
CA THR A 25 -7.95 1.83 -13.66
C THR A 25 -8.85 1.96 -12.46
N PHE A 26 -8.29 2.01 -11.26
CA PHE A 26 -9.03 2.30 -10.05
C PHE A 26 -9.29 3.82 -9.90
N LYS A 27 -10.54 4.27 -10.09
CA LYS A 27 -10.96 5.66 -9.88
C LYS A 27 -12.07 5.74 -8.85
N SER A 28 -12.02 6.77 -7.99
CA SER A 28 -13.17 7.13 -7.17
C SER A 28 -14.26 7.70 -8.08
N ARG A 29 -15.46 7.13 -7.99
CA ARG A 29 -16.67 7.60 -8.65
C ARG A 29 -17.78 7.63 -7.63
N SER A 30 -18.58 8.69 -7.66
CA SER A 30 -19.82 8.70 -6.91
C SER A 30 -20.81 7.74 -7.58
N ASN A 31 -21.26 6.73 -6.83
CA ASN A 31 -22.32 5.84 -7.28
C ASN A 31 -23.66 6.59 -7.20
N ILE A 32 -24.28 6.81 -8.35
CA ILE A 32 -25.50 7.61 -8.50
C ILE A 32 -26.71 6.95 -7.81
N VAL A 33 -26.67 5.64 -7.57
CA VAL A 33 -27.74 4.88 -6.93
C VAL A 33 -27.59 4.86 -5.40
N THR A 34 -26.37 4.68 -4.90
CA THR A 34 -26.12 4.56 -3.44
C THR A 34 -25.69 5.87 -2.79
N GLY A 35 -25.25 6.86 -3.59
CA GLY A 35 -24.65 8.11 -3.11
C GLY A 35 -23.22 7.94 -2.58
N ASN A 36 -22.70 6.72 -2.51
CA ASN A 36 -21.39 6.44 -1.93
C ASN A 36 -20.27 6.69 -2.93
N THR A 37 -19.12 7.17 -2.44
CA THR A 37 -17.88 7.12 -3.22
C THR A 37 -17.40 5.68 -3.33
N GLU A 38 -17.41 5.16 -4.55
CA GLU A 38 -16.94 3.83 -4.88
C GLU A 38 -15.68 3.96 -5.71
N TRP A 39 -14.67 3.19 -5.34
CA TRP A 39 -13.51 3.05 -6.19
C TRP A 39 -13.71 1.86 -7.11
N VAL A 40 -13.73 2.12 -8.41
CA VAL A 40 -14.05 1.12 -9.44
C VAL A 40 -12.91 1.01 -10.43
N PHE A 41 -12.65 -0.22 -10.87
CA PHE A 41 -11.78 -0.48 -12.02
C PHE A 41 -12.52 -0.12 -13.31
N VAL A 42 -12.01 0.83 -14.06
CA VAL A 42 -12.53 1.28 -15.35
C VAL A 42 -11.53 0.88 -16.43
N ASP A 43 -11.96 0.04 -17.37
CA ASP A 43 -11.21 -0.21 -18.59
C ASP A 43 -11.34 1.03 -19.48
N ASP A 44 -10.25 1.78 -19.62
CA ASP A 44 -10.21 3.02 -20.41
C ASP A 44 -8.94 3.02 -21.27
N ASP A 45 -9.12 2.95 -22.59
CA ASP A 45 -8.03 2.99 -23.57
C ASP A 45 -7.28 4.34 -23.57
N ASN A 46 -7.85 5.40 -22.96
CA ASN A 46 -7.23 6.72 -22.79
C ASN A 46 -6.65 6.94 -21.37
N PHE A 47 -6.40 5.86 -20.61
CA PHE A 47 -5.88 5.99 -19.27
C PHE A 47 -4.43 6.50 -19.23
N ASP A 48 -4.24 7.74 -18.75
CA ASP A 48 -2.92 8.26 -18.42
C ASP A 48 -2.51 7.84 -17.00
N TYR A 49 -1.95 6.64 -16.91
CA TYR A 49 -1.30 6.10 -15.71
C TYR A 49 -0.33 7.09 -15.04
N GLN A 50 0.42 7.85 -15.84
CA GLN A 50 1.38 8.81 -15.31
C GLN A 50 0.64 9.96 -14.63
N GLN A 51 -0.51 10.36 -15.17
CA GLN A 51 -1.32 11.42 -14.60
C GLN A 51 -1.96 11.03 -13.27
N GLU A 52 -2.49 9.82 -13.08
CA GLU A 52 -3.03 9.43 -11.76
C GLU A 52 -1.92 9.30 -10.71
N LEU A 53 -0.79 8.71 -11.08
CA LEU A 53 0.36 8.67 -10.18
C LEU A 53 0.84 10.08 -9.84
N ALA A 54 0.86 11.01 -10.80
CA ALA A 54 1.25 12.40 -10.56
C ALA A 54 0.21 13.20 -9.76
N ARG A 55 -1.09 12.91 -9.90
CA ARG A 55 -2.19 13.55 -9.18
C ARG A 55 -2.40 13.00 -7.79
N SER A 56 -1.92 11.78 -7.54
CA SER A 56 -1.99 11.22 -6.22
C SER A 56 -1.26 12.13 -5.22
N ALA A 57 -1.94 12.52 -4.15
CA ALA A 57 -1.41 13.44 -3.15
C ALA A 57 -0.30 12.81 -2.28
N PHE A 58 0.17 11.60 -2.62
CA PHE A 58 1.14 10.83 -1.83
C PHE A 58 2.42 11.63 -1.55
N ALA A 59 2.90 12.44 -2.50
CA ALA A 59 4.13 13.22 -2.30
C ALA A 59 3.95 14.32 -1.23
N ASP A 60 2.87 15.09 -1.31
CA ASP A 60 2.58 16.17 -0.35
C ASP A 60 2.31 15.59 1.03
N MET A 61 1.55 14.50 1.09
CA MET A 61 1.28 13.72 2.30
C MET A 61 2.57 13.22 2.97
N LEU A 62 3.55 12.75 2.20
CA LEU A 62 4.85 12.33 2.75
C LEU A 62 5.65 13.51 3.33
N HIS A 63 5.45 14.72 2.82
CA HIS A 63 6.07 15.95 3.34
C HIS A 63 5.28 16.62 4.47
N ASP A 64 4.08 16.14 4.78
CA ASP A 64 3.33 16.57 5.97
C ASP A 64 3.95 16.00 7.25
N HIS A 65 4.90 16.77 7.79
CA HIS A 65 5.63 16.40 9.00
C HIS A 65 4.74 16.27 10.24
N GLU A 66 3.77 17.16 10.41
CA GLU A 66 2.91 17.14 11.59
C GLU A 66 2.07 15.87 11.58
N ARG A 67 1.40 15.59 10.47
CA ARG A 67 0.62 14.37 10.27
C ARG A 67 1.45 13.13 10.56
N ASN A 68 2.62 13.02 9.95
CA ASN A 68 3.50 11.86 10.10
C ASN A 68 3.96 11.66 11.55
N VAL A 69 4.31 12.74 12.26
CA VAL A 69 4.71 12.71 13.68
C VAL A 69 3.54 12.28 14.57
N GLN A 70 2.33 12.77 14.29
CA GLN A 70 1.16 12.45 15.11
C GLN A 70 0.71 11.00 14.92
N TYR A 71 0.75 10.48 13.68
CA TYR A 71 0.55 9.04 13.43
C TYR A 71 1.59 8.18 14.14
N GLU A 72 2.88 8.50 14.02
CA GLU A 72 3.95 7.73 14.67
C GLU A 72 3.77 7.68 16.19
N LYS A 73 3.49 8.82 16.83
CA LYS A 73 3.21 8.88 18.27
C LYS A 73 2.03 8.00 18.67
N ALA A 74 0.93 8.05 17.92
CA ALA A 74 -0.26 7.26 18.21
C ALA A 74 -0.01 5.75 18.05
N ILE A 75 0.66 5.36 16.96
CA ILE A 75 1.03 3.97 16.67
C ILE A 75 1.92 3.40 17.77
N VAL A 76 3.02 4.10 18.09
CA VAL A 76 3.97 3.67 19.13
C VAL A 76 3.27 3.51 20.48
N LYS A 77 2.50 4.51 20.90
CA LYS A 77 1.77 4.49 22.18
C LYS A 77 0.80 3.31 22.26
N THR A 78 0.07 3.02 21.17
CA THR A 78 -0.91 1.94 21.12
C THR A 78 -0.23 0.58 21.23
N ILE A 79 0.84 0.36 20.45
CA ILE A 79 1.61 -0.89 20.48
C ILE A 79 2.25 -1.12 21.85
N GLN A 80 2.89 -0.10 22.43
CA GLN A 80 3.50 -0.21 23.76
C GLN A 80 2.49 -0.55 24.85
N ASN A 81 1.28 0.00 24.79
CA ASN A 81 0.23 -0.32 25.76
C ASN A 81 -0.27 -1.75 25.60
N LEU A 82 -0.49 -2.19 24.36
CA LEU A 82 -0.98 -3.53 24.10
C LEU A 82 0.05 -4.61 24.44
N ALA A 83 1.34 -4.34 24.17
CA ALA A 83 2.44 -5.25 24.46
C ALA A 83 2.64 -5.55 25.96
N LYS A 84 2.06 -4.74 26.87
CA LYS A 84 2.05 -5.04 28.32
C LYS A 84 1.21 -6.26 28.67
N SER A 85 0.22 -6.59 27.84
CA SER A 85 -0.77 -7.65 28.13
C SER A 85 -0.89 -8.69 27.02
N THR A 86 -0.26 -8.48 25.87
CA THR A 86 -0.40 -9.31 24.67
C THR A 86 0.97 -9.74 24.16
N LYS A 87 1.12 -11.04 23.84
CA LYS A 87 2.37 -11.63 23.32
C LYS A 87 2.49 -11.58 21.79
N LYS A 88 1.38 -11.47 21.07
CA LYS A 88 1.32 -11.41 19.61
C LYS A 88 0.38 -10.30 19.20
N ILE A 89 0.92 -9.28 18.55
CA ILE A 89 0.16 -8.14 18.03
C ILE A 89 0.14 -8.26 16.51
N HIS A 90 -1.07 -8.32 15.94
CA HIS A 90 -1.30 -8.23 14.52
C HIS A 90 -1.94 -6.89 14.17
N ILE A 91 -1.31 -6.16 13.26
CA ILE A 91 -1.76 -4.86 12.76
C ILE A 91 -2.25 -5.01 11.33
N LEU A 92 -3.39 -4.39 11.02
CA LEU A 92 -3.87 -4.17 9.66
C LEU A 92 -3.71 -2.69 9.29
N ASP A 93 -2.91 -2.39 8.26
CA ASP A 93 -2.74 -1.06 7.67
C ASP A 93 -3.58 -0.95 6.39
N ILE A 94 -4.65 -0.16 6.43
CA ILE A 94 -5.61 -0.02 5.31
C ILE A 94 -5.28 1.24 4.52
N GLY A 95 -5.07 1.08 3.21
CA GLY A 95 -4.66 2.17 2.34
C GLY A 95 -3.18 2.52 2.57
N THR A 96 -2.32 1.50 2.54
CA THR A 96 -0.93 1.66 3.01
C THR A 96 -0.09 2.64 2.18
N GLY A 97 -0.50 2.96 0.94
CA GLY A 97 0.19 3.89 0.07
C GLY A 97 1.63 3.47 -0.19
N THR A 98 2.60 4.17 0.41
CA THR A 98 4.03 3.83 0.32
C THR A 98 4.53 2.89 1.41
N GLY A 99 3.67 2.45 2.33
CA GLY A 99 4.04 1.63 3.48
C GLY A 99 4.53 2.41 4.69
N LEU A 100 4.39 3.75 4.71
CA LEU A 100 4.96 4.59 5.77
C LEU A 100 4.46 4.20 7.17
N LEU A 101 3.14 4.08 7.34
CA LEU A 101 2.54 3.77 8.65
C LEU A 101 2.89 2.36 9.12
N SER A 102 2.85 1.39 8.20
CA SER A 102 3.37 0.04 8.43
C SER A 102 4.84 0.03 8.89
N MET A 103 5.70 0.83 8.27
CA MET A 103 7.11 0.93 8.67
C MET A 103 7.27 1.63 10.04
N MET A 104 6.50 2.66 10.35
CA MET A 104 6.45 3.26 11.69
C MET A 104 6.09 2.22 12.75
N ALA A 105 5.05 1.41 12.49
CA ALA A 105 4.65 0.33 13.36
C ALA A 105 5.76 -0.71 13.54
N ALA A 106 6.39 -1.17 12.46
CA ALA A 106 7.45 -2.19 12.51
C ALA A 106 8.67 -1.76 13.34
N ARG A 107 9.01 -0.47 13.32
CA ARG A 107 10.12 0.10 14.11
C ARG A 107 9.80 0.25 15.59
N SER A 108 8.51 0.43 15.94
CA SER A 108 8.08 0.66 17.33
C SER A 108 8.39 -0.52 18.27
N LEU A 109 8.56 -1.74 17.74
CA LEU A 109 8.89 -2.92 18.54
C LEU A 109 10.23 -2.75 19.27
N ASN A 110 11.21 -2.10 18.65
CA ASN A 110 12.51 -1.83 19.26
C ASN A 110 12.41 -0.90 20.49
N GLN A 111 11.26 -0.25 20.68
CA GLN A 111 10.97 0.67 21.77
C GLN A 111 10.05 0.05 22.84
N THR A 112 9.74 -1.24 22.72
CA THR A 112 8.85 -1.95 23.63
C THR A 112 9.66 -2.65 24.72
N SER A 113 9.23 -2.52 25.98
CA SER A 113 9.92 -3.12 27.14
C SER A 113 9.73 -4.64 27.24
N ASN A 114 8.76 -5.19 26.52
CA ASN A 114 8.46 -6.62 26.47
C ASN A 114 9.12 -7.24 25.23
N THR A 115 10.25 -7.94 25.43
CA THR A 115 11.00 -8.62 24.38
C THR A 115 10.32 -9.89 23.86
N ASP A 116 9.35 -10.43 24.61
CA ASP A 116 8.60 -11.62 24.22
C ASP A 116 7.39 -11.29 23.33
N CYS A 117 7.16 -10.00 23.04
CA CYS A 117 6.09 -9.57 22.16
C CYS A 117 6.51 -9.68 20.69
N SER A 118 5.72 -10.41 19.90
CA SER A 118 5.88 -10.47 18.44
C SER A 118 4.91 -9.50 17.75
N LEU A 119 5.37 -8.88 16.67
CA LEU A 119 4.59 -7.95 15.87
C LEU A 119 4.52 -8.42 14.42
N ARG A 120 3.32 -8.56 13.89
CA ARG A 120 3.06 -8.85 12.48
C ARG A 120 2.22 -7.73 11.89
N ILE A 121 2.55 -7.29 10.68
CA ILE A 121 1.81 -6.24 9.99
C ILE A 121 1.33 -6.79 8.65
N THR A 122 0.03 -6.73 8.43
CA THR A 122 -0.56 -6.86 7.10
C THR A 122 -0.94 -5.46 6.64
N ALA A 123 -0.52 -5.11 5.44
CA ALA A 123 -0.90 -3.86 4.80
C ALA A 123 -1.72 -4.18 3.55
N CYS A 124 -2.78 -3.43 3.27
CA CYS A 124 -3.51 -3.54 2.02
C CYS A 124 -3.49 -2.21 1.27
N GLU A 125 -3.25 -2.30 -0.03
CA GLU A 125 -3.34 -1.21 -0.98
C GLU A 125 -4.08 -1.72 -2.20
N VAL A 126 -5.06 -0.95 -2.65
CA VAL A 126 -5.92 -1.34 -3.76
C VAL A 126 -5.41 -0.82 -5.10
N PHE A 127 -4.66 0.28 -5.08
CA PHE A 127 -3.98 0.78 -6.26
C PHE A 127 -2.64 0.03 -6.45
N GLN A 128 -2.67 -1.02 -7.26
CA GLN A 128 -1.54 -1.92 -7.53
C GLN A 128 -0.17 -1.24 -7.74
N PRO A 129 -0.04 -0.12 -8.48
CA PRO A 129 1.23 0.58 -8.62
C PRO A 129 1.80 1.03 -7.27
N MET A 130 0.94 1.52 -6.37
CA MET A 130 1.32 1.89 -5.02
C MET A 130 1.63 0.67 -4.16
N ALA A 131 0.88 -0.42 -4.28
CA ALA A 131 1.21 -1.67 -3.59
C ALA A 131 2.63 -2.16 -3.98
N LYS A 132 3.02 -2.02 -5.26
CA LYS A 132 4.38 -2.32 -5.74
C LYS A 132 5.42 -1.34 -5.18
N ILE A 133 5.10 -0.05 -5.07
CA ILE A 133 5.97 0.95 -4.46
C ILE A 133 6.16 0.66 -2.97
N ALA A 134 5.09 0.37 -2.22
CA ALA A 134 5.15 0.00 -0.81
C ALA A 134 6.09 -1.18 -0.59
N LYS A 135 5.92 -2.28 -1.35
CA LYS A 135 6.80 -3.45 -1.29
C LYS A 135 8.27 -3.08 -1.46
N LYS A 136 8.59 -2.24 -2.46
CA LYS A 136 9.97 -1.78 -2.70
C LYS A 136 10.50 -0.89 -1.57
N CYS A 137 9.68 0.01 -1.04
CA CYS A 137 10.04 0.86 0.09
C CYS A 137 10.35 0.02 1.33
N ILE A 138 9.47 -0.93 1.65
CA ILE A 138 9.62 -1.87 2.77
C ILE A 138 10.89 -2.70 2.62
N GLU A 139 11.12 -3.26 1.44
CA GLU A 139 12.32 -4.05 1.13
C GLU A 139 13.60 -3.23 1.30
N LYS A 140 13.64 -2.01 0.75
CA LYS A 140 14.79 -1.11 0.89
C LYS A 140 15.07 -0.69 2.33
N ASN A 141 14.05 -0.71 3.20
CA ASN A 141 14.20 -0.44 4.63
C ASN A 141 14.47 -1.71 5.46
N GLY A 142 14.59 -2.88 4.83
CA GLY A 142 14.89 -4.14 5.52
C GLY A 142 13.77 -4.64 6.43
N LEU A 143 12.50 -4.37 6.07
CA LEU A 143 11.33 -4.69 6.89
C LEU A 143 10.40 -5.76 6.27
N SER A 144 10.84 -6.41 5.20
CA SER A 144 10.06 -7.43 4.47
C SER A 144 9.74 -8.68 5.29
N ASP A 145 10.48 -8.94 6.37
CA ASP A 145 10.24 -10.03 7.32
C ASP A 145 9.03 -9.77 8.23
N ARG A 146 8.61 -8.51 8.37
CA ARG A 146 7.56 -8.07 9.32
C ARG A 146 6.29 -7.58 8.66
N ILE A 147 6.40 -7.03 7.46
CA ILE A 147 5.31 -6.36 6.76
C ILE A 147 4.96 -7.13 5.49
N ASN A 148 3.73 -7.63 5.41
CA ASN A 148 3.17 -8.25 4.22
C ASN A 148 2.20 -7.28 3.53
N VAL A 149 2.44 -6.92 2.27
CA VAL A 149 1.57 -6.03 1.48
C VAL A 149 0.69 -6.84 0.52
N ILE A 150 -0.61 -6.67 0.65
CA ILE A 150 -1.64 -7.33 -0.15
C ILE A 150 -2.25 -6.29 -1.11
N ASP A 151 -2.25 -6.63 -2.39
CA ASP A 151 -2.77 -5.78 -3.47
C ASP A 151 -4.29 -6.02 -3.62
N LYS A 152 -5.05 -5.54 -2.63
CA LYS A 152 -6.51 -5.72 -2.49
C LYS A 152 -7.12 -4.54 -1.74
N ARG A 153 -8.42 -4.32 -1.94
CA ARG A 153 -9.21 -3.48 -1.04
C ARG A 153 -9.41 -4.16 0.30
N SER A 154 -9.48 -3.39 1.39
CA SER A 154 -9.76 -3.95 2.73
C SER A 154 -11.04 -4.78 2.79
N THR A 155 -12.10 -4.32 2.11
CA THR A 155 -13.41 -5.00 2.04
C THR A 155 -13.39 -6.30 1.23
N GLU A 156 -12.25 -6.64 0.61
CA GLU A 156 -12.05 -7.85 -0.19
C GLU A 156 -11.01 -8.79 0.44
N LEU A 157 -10.49 -8.44 1.63
CA LEU A 157 -9.57 -9.29 2.36
C LEU A 157 -10.32 -10.49 2.93
N ASP A 158 -9.77 -11.68 2.68
CA ASP A 158 -10.24 -12.95 3.22
C ASP A 158 -9.48 -13.25 4.52
N LEU A 159 -10.21 -13.39 5.63
CA LEU A 159 -9.62 -13.60 6.96
C LEU A 159 -8.68 -14.84 6.98
N ASP A 160 -9.07 -15.91 6.31
CA ASP A 160 -8.32 -17.17 6.36
C ASP A 160 -7.13 -17.14 5.40
N LYS A 161 -7.33 -16.66 4.18
CA LYS A 161 -6.30 -16.68 3.12
C LYS A 161 -5.32 -15.52 3.22
N ASP A 162 -5.81 -14.32 3.46
CA ASP A 162 -5.00 -13.10 3.44
C ASP A 162 -4.44 -12.77 4.84
N LEU A 163 -5.21 -13.06 5.89
CA LEU A 163 -4.86 -12.74 7.27
C LEU A 163 -4.46 -13.94 8.13
N GLN A 164 -4.48 -15.16 7.58
CA GLN A 164 -4.09 -16.41 8.25
C GLN A 164 -4.96 -16.77 9.47
N GLY A 165 -6.21 -16.31 9.49
CA GLY A 165 -7.14 -16.54 10.60
C GLY A 165 -6.74 -15.85 11.91
N ASP A 166 -5.72 -15.00 11.89
CA ASP A 166 -5.27 -14.27 13.08
C ASP A 166 -6.21 -13.11 13.40
N ARG A 167 -6.44 -12.91 14.70
CA ARG A 167 -7.16 -11.74 15.20
C ARG A 167 -6.33 -10.47 15.00
N ILE A 168 -6.88 -9.50 14.26
CA ILE A 168 -6.34 -8.14 14.20
C ILE A 168 -6.52 -7.47 15.56
N ASN A 169 -5.43 -6.90 16.09
CA ASN A 169 -5.46 -6.15 17.33
C ASN A 169 -5.56 -4.64 17.11
N ILE A 170 -4.99 -4.14 16.00
CA ILE A 170 -4.91 -2.71 15.70
C ILE A 170 -5.20 -2.54 14.21
N ILE A 171 -6.09 -1.60 13.88
CA ILE A 171 -6.25 -1.07 12.53
C ILE A 171 -5.58 0.29 12.49
N VAL A 172 -4.75 0.52 11.49
CA VAL A 172 -4.17 1.81 11.15
C VAL A 172 -4.68 2.15 9.76
N ALA A 173 -5.20 3.35 9.57
CA ALA A 173 -5.66 3.80 8.27
C ALA A 173 -5.58 5.32 8.20
N GLU A 174 -5.16 5.81 7.04
CA GLU A 174 -5.26 7.22 6.68
C GLU A 174 -5.98 7.29 5.34
N VAL A 175 -7.30 7.41 5.45
CA VAL A 175 -8.28 7.33 4.33
C VAL A 175 -9.27 8.49 4.45
N PHE A 176 -8.73 9.67 4.76
CA PHE A 176 -9.47 10.87 5.11
C PHE A 176 -9.12 12.00 4.15
N ASP A 177 -10.14 12.61 3.57
CA ASP A 177 -10.03 13.86 2.84
C ASP A 177 -10.32 15.06 3.74
N THR A 178 -10.38 16.25 3.15
CA THR A 178 -10.73 17.49 3.87
C THR A 178 -12.12 17.42 4.51
N GLU A 179 -13.05 16.67 3.91
CA GLU A 179 -14.42 16.47 4.42
C GLU A 179 -14.54 15.26 5.36
N LEU A 180 -13.41 14.63 5.71
CA LEU A 180 -13.26 13.43 6.54
C LEU A 180 -13.82 12.14 5.92
N ILE A 181 -15.01 12.18 5.31
CA ILE A 181 -15.76 10.98 4.89
C ILE A 181 -15.76 10.74 3.38
N GLY A 182 -15.24 11.66 2.57
CA GLY A 182 -15.39 11.62 1.11
C GLY A 182 -14.60 10.49 0.43
N GLU A 183 -13.57 9.97 1.11
CA GLU A 183 -12.77 8.80 0.68
C GLU A 183 -13.33 7.45 1.16
N GLY A 184 -14.50 7.45 1.82
CA GLY A 184 -15.16 6.22 2.26
C GLY A 184 -14.69 5.68 3.61
N GLY A 185 -14.05 6.52 4.44
CA GLY A 185 -13.54 6.13 5.76
C GLY A 185 -14.57 5.41 6.63
N LEU A 186 -15.83 5.85 6.65
CA LEU A 186 -16.89 5.19 7.43
C LEU A 186 -17.08 3.72 7.06
N ARG A 187 -17.16 3.42 5.76
CA ARG A 187 -17.32 2.04 5.28
C ARG A 187 -16.07 1.23 5.58
N THR A 188 -14.89 1.81 5.35
CA THR A 188 -13.61 1.18 5.63
C THR A 188 -13.51 0.73 7.09
N PHE A 189 -13.87 1.57 8.06
CA PHE A 189 -13.83 1.18 9.48
C PHE A 189 -14.99 0.28 9.91
N SER A 190 -16.16 0.36 9.25
CA SER A 190 -17.30 -0.48 9.59
C SER A 190 -17.14 -1.94 9.16
N GLU A 191 -16.36 -2.20 8.12
CA GLU A 191 -16.19 -3.54 7.53
C GLU A 191 -14.81 -4.17 7.81
N ALA A 192 -13.89 -3.45 8.48
CA ALA A 192 -12.56 -3.92 8.85
C ALA A 192 -12.53 -4.69 10.18
#